data_AF-A0A8E2UEJ8-F1
#
_entry.id   AF-A0A8E2UEJ8-F1
#
_cell.length_a   1.000
_cell.length_b   1.000
_cell.length_c   1.000
_cell.angle_alpha   90.00
_cell.angle_beta   90.00
_cell.angle_gamma   90.00
#
_symmetry.space_group_name_H-M   'P 1'
#
loop_
_entity.id
_entity.type
_entity.pdbx_description
1 polymer ?
#
loop_
_entity_poly.entity_id
_entity_poly.type
_entity_poly.pdbx_seq_one_letter_code
_entity_poly.pdbx_strand_id
1 'polypeptide(L)'
;MTTLIVAASATRTESPRNADGALFRYAYITERETVYADTVTELCSYLIPTYDQLVEAGDDTSMLEARVENLAHRIGIAQAMSLEQVLLQREEALPDEVMTAVLEPKDRTPIHVDEWPLTDLPLLLLTTQYAPFTAVPRPRGAAVHFYDPRTERTFVHDTAKIAGCQFLVLDRA
;
A
#
# COMPACT_ATOMS: atom_id res chain seq x y z
N MET A 1 -6.03 12.35 23.16
CA MET A 1 -5.04 11.27 23.40
C MET A 1 -5.33 10.18 22.40
N THR A 2 -4.39 9.94 21.50
CA THR A 2 -4.43 8.91 20.45
C THR A 2 -4.15 7.55 21.10
N THR A 3 -5.05 6.58 21.00
CA THR A 3 -4.87 5.26 21.64
C THR A 3 -4.62 4.20 20.57
N LEU A 4 -3.36 3.96 20.24
CA LEU A 4 -2.97 2.84 19.39
C LEU A 4 -2.69 1.61 20.27
N ILE A 5 -3.32 0.47 20.00
CA ILE A 5 -2.99 -0.79 20.67
C ILE A 5 -2.32 -1.73 19.67
N VAL A 6 -1.10 -2.12 19.99
CA VAL A 6 -0.35 -3.15 19.29
C VAL A 6 -0.42 -4.44 20.11
N ALA A 7 -1.03 -5.49 19.54
CA ALA A 7 -1.13 -6.80 20.16
C ALA A 7 -0.33 -7.82 19.34
N ALA A 8 0.52 -8.61 20.01
CA ALA A 8 1.16 -9.76 19.38
C ALA A 8 0.10 -10.73 18.83
N SER A 9 0.40 -11.37 17.69
CA SER A 9 -0.50 -12.32 17.02
C SER A 9 -0.70 -13.57 17.89
N ALA A 10 -1.64 -13.48 18.83
CA ALA A 10 -2.13 -14.59 19.64
C ALA A 10 -3.62 -14.36 19.91
N THR A 11 -4.41 -15.39 19.62
CA THR A 11 -5.87 -15.53 19.79
C THR A 11 -6.42 -14.82 21.02
N ARG A 12 -6.78 -13.54 20.91
CA ARG A 12 -7.63 -12.88 21.90
C ARG A 12 -9.08 -13.18 21.56
N THR A 13 -9.77 -13.80 22.51
CA THR A 13 -11.20 -14.13 22.40
C THR A 13 -12.09 -12.89 22.54
N GLU A 14 -11.57 -11.80 23.11
CA GLU A 14 -12.29 -10.55 23.32
C GLU A 14 -11.79 -9.45 22.38
N SER A 15 -12.71 -8.77 21.71
CA SER A 15 -12.42 -7.62 20.86
C SER A 15 -11.81 -6.49 21.72
N PRO A 16 -10.65 -5.94 21.33
CA PRO A 16 -9.98 -4.92 22.12
C PRO A 16 -10.81 -3.65 22.19
N ARG A 17 -10.69 -3.00 23.35
CA ARG A 17 -11.38 -1.75 23.68
C ARG A 17 -10.36 -0.63 23.84
N ASN A 18 -10.74 0.58 23.43
CA ASN A 18 -9.94 1.79 23.60
C ASN A 18 -9.99 2.29 25.05
N ALA A 19 -9.33 3.42 25.33
CA ALA A 19 -9.24 4.00 26.67
C ALA A 19 -10.61 4.36 27.27
N ASP A 20 -11.60 4.67 26.42
CA ASP A 20 -12.97 4.98 26.82
C ASP A 20 -13.85 3.73 26.98
N GLY A 21 -13.29 2.53 26.76
CA GLY A 21 -14.00 1.26 26.83
C GLY A 21 -14.83 0.93 25.57
N ALA A 22 -14.83 1.78 24.55
CA ALA A 22 -15.46 1.51 23.26
C ALA A 22 -14.63 0.51 22.44
N LEU A 23 -15.26 -0.19 21.48
CA LEU A 23 -14.53 -1.05 20.55
C LEU A 23 -13.73 -0.19 19.55
N PHE A 24 -12.52 -0.64 19.22
CA PHE A 24 -11.78 -0.04 18.11
C PHE A 24 -12.53 -0.17 16.80
N ARG A 25 -12.40 0.83 15.93
CA ARG A 25 -13.09 0.89 14.63
C ARG A 25 -12.31 0.21 13.52
N TYR A 26 -11.00 0.17 13.62
CA TYR A 26 -10.12 -0.35 12.59
C TYR A 26 -9.07 -1.30 13.17
N ALA A 27 -8.66 -2.28 12.35
CA ALA A 27 -7.51 -3.12 12.64
C ALA A 27 -6.65 -3.31 11.39
N TYR A 28 -5.33 -3.26 11.58
CA TYR A 28 -4.32 -3.63 10.60
C TYR A 28 -3.57 -4.86 11.12
N ILE A 29 -3.72 -5.99 10.42
CA ILE A 29 -3.20 -7.30 10.84
C ILE A 29 -2.03 -7.66 9.95
N THR A 30 -0.88 -7.88 10.58
CA THR A 30 0.33 -8.44 9.96
C THR A 30 0.55 -9.88 10.46
N GLU A 31 1.57 -10.55 9.94
CA GLU A 31 1.99 -11.85 10.48
C GLU A 31 2.44 -11.79 11.95
N ARG A 32 2.96 -10.64 12.39
CA ARG A 32 3.60 -10.49 13.71
C ARG A 32 2.65 -9.92 14.75
N GLU A 33 1.80 -8.99 14.32
CA GLU A 33 1.00 -8.19 15.22
C GLU A 33 -0.30 -7.70 14.57
N THR A 34 -1.27 -7.38 15.43
CA THR A 34 -2.46 -6.63 15.07
C THR A 34 -2.41 -5.25 15.72
N VAL A 35 -2.60 -4.23 14.90
CA VAL A 35 -2.67 -2.83 15.30
C VAL A 35 -4.10 -2.38 15.25
N TYR A 36 -4.65 -1.95 16.39
CA TYR A 36 -6.00 -1.44 16.52
C TYR A 36 -5.99 0.08 16.61
N ALA A 37 -6.95 0.71 15.95
CA ALA A 37 -7.08 2.17 15.87
C ALA A 37 -8.54 2.62 15.82
N ASP A 38 -8.80 3.82 16.34
CA ASP A 38 -10.09 4.49 16.29
C ASP A 38 -10.28 5.28 14.99
N THR A 39 -9.17 5.67 14.34
CA THR A 39 -9.17 6.37 13.05
C THR A 39 -8.24 5.71 12.04
N VAL A 40 -8.46 5.99 10.75
CA VAL A 40 -7.52 5.55 9.70
C VAL A 40 -6.22 6.35 9.75
N THR A 41 -6.29 7.62 10.18
CA THR A 41 -5.14 8.50 10.41
C THR A 41 -4.14 7.87 11.36
N GLU A 42 -4.62 7.28 12.47
CA GLU A 42 -3.78 6.54 13.43
C GLU A 42 -3.03 5.37 12.78
N LEU A 43 -3.68 4.62 11.88
CA LEU A 43 -3.00 3.57 11.12
C LEU A 43 -1.98 4.14 10.14
N CYS A 44 -2.23 5.30 9.53
CA CYS A 44 -1.24 5.98 8.71
C CYS A 44 -0.02 6.40 9.52
N SER A 45 -0.20 6.95 10.73
CA SER A 45 0.89 7.27 11.66
C SER A 45 1.70 6.06 12.12
N TYR A 46 1.07 4.88 12.19
CA TYR A 46 1.80 3.65 12.42
C TYR A 46 2.60 3.19 11.18
N LEU A 47 2.03 3.32 9.96
CA LEU A 47 2.64 2.83 8.72
C LEU A 47 3.70 3.75 8.10
N ILE A 48 3.60 5.05 8.37
CA ILE A 48 4.45 6.11 7.84
C ILE A 48 5.10 6.83 9.03
N PRO A 49 6.44 6.70 9.20
CA PRO A 49 7.15 7.50 10.19
C PRO A 49 6.84 8.99 10.02
N THR A 50 6.67 9.71 11.12
CA THR A 50 6.39 11.16 11.18
C THR A 50 5.06 11.64 10.60
N TYR A 51 4.12 10.75 10.26
CA TYR A 51 2.82 11.17 9.73
C TYR A 51 1.98 11.98 10.73
N ASP A 52 2.09 11.64 12.01
CA ASP A 52 1.47 12.38 13.13
C ASP A 52 1.86 13.86 13.13
N GLN A 53 3.14 14.15 12.88
CA GLN A 53 3.65 15.52 12.81
C GLN A 53 3.05 16.28 11.61
N LEU A 54 2.82 15.60 10.48
CA LEU A 54 2.18 16.19 9.31
C LEU A 54 0.70 16.49 9.57
N VAL A 55 0.00 15.58 10.27
CA VAL A 55 -1.39 15.76 10.71
C VAL A 55 -1.51 16.95 11.66
N GLU A 56 -0.61 17.07 12.64
CA GLU A 56 -0.59 18.19 13.58
C GLU A 56 -0.32 19.54 12.88
N ALA A 57 0.52 19.54 11.85
CA ALA A 57 0.78 20.71 11.03
C ALA A 57 -0.38 21.08 10.10
N GLY A 58 -1.31 20.16 9.85
CA GLY A 58 -2.43 20.35 8.92
C GLY A 58 -1.99 20.51 7.46
N ASP A 59 -0.85 19.93 7.08
CA ASP A 59 -0.31 20.01 5.72
C ASP A 59 -0.78 18.83 4.87
N ASP A 60 -1.97 18.97 4.27
CA ASP A 60 -2.58 17.97 3.40
C ASP A 60 -1.68 17.56 2.21
N THR A 61 -0.84 18.48 1.72
CA THR A 61 0.05 18.20 0.58
C THR A 61 1.17 17.27 1.02
N SER A 62 1.86 17.61 2.09
CA SER A 62 2.91 16.75 2.67
C SER A 62 2.35 15.40 3.12
N MET A 63 1.12 15.36 3.66
CA MET A 63 0.42 14.11 4.00
C MET A 63 0.14 13.23 2.78
N LEU A 64 -0.21 13.81 1.63
CA LEU A 64 -0.38 13.06 0.39
C LEU A 64 0.97 12.56 -0.15
N GLU A 65 1.98 13.41 -0.18
CA GLU A 65 3.34 13.07 -0.63
C GLU A 65 3.92 11.91 0.18
N ALA A 66 3.78 11.94 1.51
CA ALA A 66 4.23 10.86 2.38
C ALA A 66 3.52 9.52 2.10
N ARG A 67 2.21 9.54 1.80
CA ARG A 67 1.47 8.34 1.38
C ARG A 67 1.93 7.83 0.01
N VAL A 68 2.19 8.74 -0.93
CA VAL A 68 2.70 8.40 -2.27
C VAL A 68 4.07 7.74 -2.17
N GLU A 69 5.01 8.35 -1.45
CA GLU A 69 6.38 7.83 -1.30
C GLU A 69 6.38 6.48 -0.59
N ASN A 70 5.65 6.34 0.53
CA ASN A 70 5.59 5.09 1.27
C ASN A 70 5.00 3.96 0.43
N LEU A 71 3.91 4.23 -0.30
CA LEU A 71 3.27 3.23 -1.15
C LEU A 71 4.16 2.90 -2.36
N ALA A 72 4.83 3.87 -2.98
CA ALA A 72 5.79 3.66 -4.06
C ALA A 72 6.91 2.70 -3.64
N HIS A 73 7.48 2.93 -2.45
CA HIS A 73 8.54 2.09 -1.90
C HIS A 73 8.09 0.63 -1.72
N ARG A 74 6.90 0.44 -1.13
CA ARG A 74 6.31 -0.90 -0.94
C ARG A 74 5.99 -1.59 -2.26
N ILE A 75 5.52 -0.83 -3.26
CA ILE A 75 5.33 -1.33 -4.62
C ILE A 75 6.65 -1.80 -5.23
N GLY A 76 7.72 -1.01 -5.09
CA GLY A 76 9.06 -1.41 -5.55
C GLY A 76 9.51 -2.73 -4.94
N ILE A 77 9.34 -2.92 -3.64
CA ILE A 77 9.67 -4.18 -2.95
C ILE A 77 8.85 -5.35 -3.49
N ALA A 78 7.52 -5.21 -3.55
CA ALA A 78 6.64 -6.29 -4.01
C ALA A 78 6.87 -6.64 -5.49
N GLN A 79 7.18 -5.63 -6.32
CA GLN A 79 7.52 -5.80 -7.72
C GLN A 79 8.84 -6.58 -7.88
N ALA A 80 9.85 -6.27 -7.07
CA ALA A 80 11.13 -6.98 -7.06
C ALA A 80 10.98 -8.45 -6.61
N MET A 81 10.18 -8.71 -5.58
CA MET A 81 9.87 -10.08 -5.14
C MET A 81 9.13 -10.88 -6.22
N SER A 82 8.16 -10.25 -6.89
CA SER A 82 7.44 -10.88 -8.01
C SER A 82 8.38 -11.19 -9.18
N LEU A 83 9.30 -10.27 -9.49
CA LEU A 83 10.32 -10.47 -10.52
C LEU A 83 11.24 -11.66 -10.17
N GLU A 84 11.76 -11.70 -8.94
CA GLU A 84 12.62 -12.80 -8.48
C GLU A 84 11.92 -14.16 -8.63
N GLN A 85 10.66 -14.26 -8.19
CA GLN A 85 9.88 -15.49 -8.31
C GLN A 85 9.70 -15.93 -9.78
N VAL A 86 9.41 -14.99 -10.67
CA VAL A 86 9.26 -15.28 -12.10
C VAL A 86 10.58 -15.72 -12.73
N LEU A 87 11.70 -15.06 -12.39
CA LEU A 87 13.02 -15.43 -12.90
C LEU A 87 13.47 -16.82 -12.42
N LEU A 88 13.06 -17.26 -11.23
CA LEU A 88 13.33 -18.62 -10.74
C LEU A 88 12.58 -19.71 -11.54
N GLN A 89 11.49 -19.35 -12.20
CA GLN A 89 10.62 -20.28 -12.93
C GLN A 89 10.83 -20.23 -14.45
N ARG A 90 11.58 -19.25 -14.95
CA ARG A 90 11.80 -19.03 -16.38
C ARG A 90 13.20 -19.46 -16.80
N GLU A 91 13.27 -20.15 -17.93
CA GLU A 91 14.54 -20.47 -18.60
C GLU A 91 15.01 -19.32 -19.51
N GLU A 92 14.06 -18.57 -20.07
CA GLU A 92 14.33 -17.46 -20.98
C GLU A 92 14.41 -16.12 -20.24
N ALA A 93 15.34 -15.27 -20.70
CA ALA A 93 15.45 -13.90 -20.22
C ALA A 93 14.19 -13.08 -20.58
N LEU A 94 13.85 -12.14 -19.70
CA LEU A 94 12.79 -11.17 -19.98
C LEU A 94 13.24 -10.16 -21.04
N PRO A 95 12.33 -9.67 -21.89
CA PRO A 95 12.64 -8.55 -22.78
C PRO A 95 13.14 -7.33 -22.00
N ASP A 96 14.10 -6.58 -22.57
CA ASP A 96 14.68 -5.40 -21.93
C ASP A 96 13.62 -4.37 -21.52
N GLU A 97 12.60 -4.14 -22.36
CA GLU A 97 11.50 -3.22 -22.06
C GLU A 97 10.69 -3.63 -20.83
N VAL A 98 10.46 -4.94 -20.65
CA VAL A 98 9.81 -5.50 -19.44
C VAL A 98 10.70 -5.26 -18.23
N MET A 99 12.00 -5.51 -18.37
CA MET A 99 12.95 -5.32 -17.27
C MET A 99 13.03 -3.85 -16.85
N THR A 100 13.11 -2.92 -17.80
CA THR A 100 13.09 -1.47 -17.54
C THR A 100 11.81 -1.07 -16.81
N ALA A 101 10.63 -1.49 -17.29
CA ALA A 101 9.36 -1.18 -16.63
C ALA A 101 9.30 -1.70 -15.18
N VAL A 102 9.80 -2.91 -14.94
CA VAL A 102 9.74 -3.55 -13.62
C VAL A 102 10.71 -2.90 -12.65
N LEU A 103 11.93 -2.57 -13.10
CA LEU A 103 12.99 -2.01 -12.25
C LEU A 103 12.90 -0.49 -12.04
N GLU A 104 12.13 0.23 -12.85
CA GLU A 104 11.98 1.69 -12.71
C GLU A 104 11.44 2.07 -11.32
N PRO A 105 12.01 3.09 -10.64
CA PRO A 105 11.48 3.62 -9.39
C PRO A 105 10.01 4.05 -9.53
N LYS A 106 9.18 3.62 -8.58
CA LYS A 106 7.72 3.76 -8.65
C LYS A 106 7.21 5.12 -8.19
N ASP A 107 8.09 6.01 -7.75
CA ASP A 107 7.80 7.35 -7.22
C ASP A 107 8.07 8.49 -8.22
N ARG A 108 8.78 8.23 -9.32
CA ARG A 108 9.28 9.30 -10.21
C ARG A 108 8.53 9.42 -11.53
N THR A 109 8.82 8.51 -12.46
CA THR A 109 8.40 8.65 -13.85
C THR A 109 7.34 7.59 -14.15
N PRO A 110 6.18 7.97 -14.69
CA PRO A 110 5.23 6.98 -15.18
C PRO A 110 5.88 6.15 -16.29
N ILE A 111 5.64 4.85 -16.26
CA ILE A 111 6.14 3.93 -17.27
C ILE A 111 5.23 4.03 -18.49
N HIS A 112 5.83 4.24 -19.66
CA HIS A 112 5.10 4.31 -20.92
C HIS A 112 5.01 2.91 -21.54
N VAL A 113 3.96 2.19 -21.18
CA VAL A 113 3.61 0.89 -21.78
C VAL A 113 2.12 0.90 -22.14
N ASP A 114 1.79 0.67 -23.41
CA ASP A 114 0.40 0.64 -23.86
C ASP A 114 -0.35 -0.61 -23.38
N GLU A 115 0.32 -1.76 -23.47
CA GLU A 115 -0.21 -3.07 -23.09
C GLU A 115 0.89 -3.92 -22.47
N TRP A 116 0.66 -4.37 -21.24
CA TRP A 116 1.58 -5.21 -20.51
C TRP A 116 1.53 -6.64 -21.06
N PRO A 117 2.65 -7.17 -21.59
CA PRO A 117 2.63 -8.41 -22.36
C PRO A 117 2.63 -9.67 -21.49
N LEU A 118 2.93 -9.56 -20.19
CA LEU A 118 3.09 -10.71 -19.30
C LEU A 118 1.87 -10.91 -18.39
N THR A 119 1.50 -12.17 -18.20
CA THR A 119 0.41 -12.56 -17.29
C THR A 119 0.91 -13.15 -15.97
N ASP A 120 2.15 -13.62 -15.94
CA ASP A 120 2.82 -14.27 -14.81
C ASP A 120 3.69 -13.30 -14.00
N LEU A 121 4.07 -12.15 -14.58
CA LEU A 121 4.75 -11.06 -13.87
C LEU A 121 3.79 -9.87 -13.75
N PRO A 122 3.27 -9.55 -12.55
CA PRO A 122 2.41 -8.39 -12.38
C PRO A 122 3.18 -7.08 -12.59
N LEU A 123 2.52 -6.09 -13.21
CA LEU A 123 2.99 -4.71 -13.27
C LEU A 123 2.24 -3.89 -12.22
N LEU A 124 2.97 -3.49 -11.18
CA LEU A 124 2.42 -2.78 -10.02
C LEU A 124 2.70 -1.27 -10.15
N LEU A 125 1.64 -0.45 -10.11
CA LEU A 125 1.69 0.98 -10.45
C LEU A 125 0.93 1.84 -9.44
N LEU A 126 1.35 3.11 -9.29
CA LEU A 126 0.59 4.10 -8.54
C LEU A 126 -0.45 4.79 -9.43
N THR A 127 -1.69 4.89 -8.95
CA THR A 127 -2.77 5.59 -9.67
C THR A 127 -2.42 7.05 -9.97
N THR A 128 -1.75 7.74 -9.05
CA THR A 128 -1.42 9.18 -9.13
C THR A 128 -0.48 9.55 -10.29
N GLN A 129 0.18 8.57 -10.90
CA GLN A 129 1.09 8.77 -12.03
C GLN A 129 0.39 8.70 -13.41
N TYR A 130 -0.89 8.31 -13.45
CA TYR A 130 -1.63 8.06 -14.68
C TYR A 130 -2.96 8.81 -14.71
N ALA A 131 -3.63 8.77 -15.86
CA ALA A 131 -4.97 9.31 -16.03
C ALA A 131 -5.94 8.77 -14.95
N PRO A 132 -6.85 9.61 -14.41
CA PRO A 132 -7.10 11.00 -14.81
C PRO A 132 -6.19 12.06 -14.13
N PHE A 133 -5.19 11.66 -13.35
CA PHE A 133 -4.37 12.59 -12.57
C PHE A 133 -3.23 13.22 -13.38
N THR A 134 -2.79 12.52 -14.43
CA THR A 134 -1.79 12.99 -15.39
C THR A 134 -2.31 12.82 -16.82
N ALA A 135 -1.55 13.32 -17.80
CA ALA A 135 -1.84 13.08 -19.21
C ALA A 135 -1.42 11.67 -19.69
N VAL A 136 -0.76 10.87 -18.85
CA VAL A 136 -0.25 9.55 -19.24
C VAL A 136 -1.37 8.51 -19.14
N PRO A 137 -1.71 7.80 -20.22
CA PRO A 137 -2.76 6.79 -20.20
C PRO A 137 -2.35 5.61 -19.31
N ARG A 138 -3.34 4.94 -18.71
CA ARG A 138 -3.10 3.72 -17.93
C ARG A 138 -2.70 2.56 -18.87
N PRO A 139 -1.63 1.81 -18.56
CA PRO A 139 -1.33 0.56 -19.26
C PRO A 139 -2.50 -0.43 -19.19
N ARG A 140 -2.71 -1.18 -20.28
CA ARG A 140 -3.68 -2.29 -20.33
C ARG A 140 -2.98 -3.61 -20.03
N GLY A 141 -3.76 -4.66 -19.71
CA GLY A 141 -3.24 -6.01 -19.50
C GLY A 141 -3.81 -6.67 -18.25
N ALA A 142 -3.88 -8.01 -18.25
CA ALA A 142 -4.52 -8.78 -17.18
C ALA A 142 -3.78 -8.71 -15.84
N ALA A 143 -2.46 -8.54 -15.87
CA ALA A 143 -1.60 -8.48 -14.69
C ALA A 143 -1.17 -7.06 -14.30
N VAL A 144 -1.88 -6.02 -14.78
CA VAL A 144 -1.65 -4.63 -14.36
C VAL A 144 -2.46 -4.33 -13.10
N HIS A 145 -1.78 -3.89 -12.04
CA HIS A 145 -2.40 -3.55 -10.77
C HIS A 145 -2.08 -2.12 -10.35
N PHE A 146 -3.12 -1.37 -10.01
CA PHE A 146 -3.00 -0.01 -9.52
C PHE A 146 -3.25 0.09 -8.02
N TYR A 147 -2.50 0.96 -7.36
CA TYR A 147 -2.61 1.26 -5.95
C TYR A 147 -2.80 2.78 -5.74
N ASP A 148 -3.64 3.16 -4.78
CA ASP A 148 -4.18 4.51 -4.62
C ASP A 148 -3.85 5.15 -3.26
N PRO A 149 -2.87 6.08 -3.21
CA PRO A 149 -2.49 6.78 -1.98
C PRO A 149 -3.33 8.04 -1.69
N ARG A 150 -4.36 8.36 -2.49
CA ARG A 150 -5.06 9.66 -2.41
C ARG A 150 -5.78 9.90 -1.09
N THR A 151 -6.32 8.86 -0.49
CA THR A 151 -6.96 8.94 0.83
C THR A 151 -6.23 8.03 1.80
N GLU A 152 -6.26 8.37 3.09
CA GLU A 152 -5.74 7.49 4.15
C GLU A 152 -6.33 6.09 4.06
N ARG A 153 -7.64 5.98 3.77
CA ARG A 153 -8.34 4.70 3.70
C ARG A 153 -7.87 3.84 2.53
N THR A 154 -7.77 4.41 1.34
CA THR A 154 -7.26 3.69 0.16
C THR A 154 -5.79 3.34 0.36
N PHE A 155 -4.98 4.24 0.92
CA PHE A 155 -3.59 3.99 1.25
C PHE A 155 -3.42 2.79 2.21
N VAL A 156 -4.12 2.76 3.35
CA VAL A 156 -4.01 1.66 4.32
C VAL A 156 -4.49 0.34 3.71
N HIS A 157 -5.60 0.37 2.98
CA HIS A 157 -6.13 -0.82 2.29
C HIS A 157 -5.13 -1.38 1.27
N ASP A 158 -4.56 -0.53 0.44
CA ASP A 158 -3.65 -0.93 -0.63
C ASP A 158 -2.28 -1.33 -0.09
N THR A 159 -1.84 -0.70 0.99
CA THR A 159 -0.68 -1.13 1.79
C THR A 159 -0.90 -2.53 2.37
N ALA A 160 -2.10 -2.82 2.90
CA ALA A 160 -2.41 -4.15 3.40
C ALA A 160 -2.36 -5.19 2.28
N LYS A 161 -3.03 -4.90 1.16
CA LYS A 161 -3.08 -5.78 -0.02
C LYS A 161 -1.70 -6.13 -0.55
N ILE A 162 -0.80 -5.15 -0.67
CA ILE A 162 0.53 -5.39 -1.24
C ILE A 162 1.47 -6.13 -0.28
N ALA A 163 1.30 -5.92 1.03
CA ALA A 163 2.10 -6.57 2.06
C ALA A 163 1.57 -7.94 2.50
N GLY A 164 0.51 -8.46 1.87
CA GLY A 164 -0.17 -9.69 2.32
C GLY A 164 -0.80 -9.57 3.71
N CYS A 165 -1.05 -8.35 4.16
CA CYS A 165 -1.67 -8.01 5.44
C CYS A 165 -3.19 -7.84 5.29
N GLN A 166 -3.91 -7.71 6.41
CA GLN A 166 -5.35 -7.45 6.40
C GLN A 166 -5.67 -6.08 6.99
N PHE A 167 -6.57 -5.36 6.35
CA PHE A 167 -7.17 -4.14 6.89
C PHE A 167 -8.66 -4.40 7.13
N LEU A 168 -9.09 -4.33 8.39
CA LEU A 168 -10.47 -4.59 8.80
C LEU A 168 -11.14 -3.31 9.32
N VAL A 169 -12.42 -3.18 8.98
CA VAL A 169 -13.34 -2.22 9.61
C VAL A 169 -14.19 -3.02 10.58
N LEU A 170 -14.00 -2.79 11.88
CA LEU A 170 -14.59 -3.57 12.97
C LEU A 170 -15.98 -3.07 13.35
N ASP A 171 -16.23 -1.76 13.15
CA ASP A 171 -17.52 -1.15 13.40
C ASP A 171 -18.38 -1.22 12.14
N ARG A 172 -19.25 -2.23 12.06
CA ARG A 172 -20.39 -2.22 11.15
C ARG A 172 -21.61 -1.83 11.99
N ALA A 173 -22.02 -0.57 11.85
CA ALA A 173 -23.32 -0.09 12.30
C ALA A 173 -24.46 -0.98 11.77
#